data_AF-H2Z049-F1
#
_entry.id   AF-H2Z049-F1
#
_cell.length_a   1.000
_cell.length_b   1.000
_cell.length_c   1.000
_cell.angle_alpha   90.00
_cell.angle_beta   90.00
_cell.angle_gamma   90.00
#
_symmetry.space_group_name_H-M   'P 1'
#
loop_
_entity.id
_entity.type
_entity.pdbx_description
1 polymer ?
#
loop_
_entity_poly.entity_id
_entity_poly.type
_entity_poly.pdbx_seq_one_letter_code
_entity_poly.pdbx_strand_id
1 'polypeptide(L)'
;MPNYTEEQKKRMEANRLRALRIRSEKAAAVKTATTGFGTTNHSKLQMNKPLYDTSNNKAFSPATSSNKHPQSVLQCTVIEGNRFSVTCSYNVKLVSAFKSIPSRRYDSITKKWNFSLSDHGPLGSKVKSVGFQLSNPENAVIVKSTEGGSTSVGLNDVNQNTTKCSGKCYLISSSRFEVEMPYHKEAVAVFKSLPTKLYDINSRRWNFDLSDYNLLMSSLKKEEGLFLEPLPSTVLEVFKSKISGGESKCPIQNIDLIDVDPKIVSSLMPFQKDGVNFAISKNGRVLLADDMGLGKTVQSICV
;
A
#
# COMPACT_ATOMS: atom_id res chain seq x y z
N MET A 1 -6.25 -10.13 23.87
CA MET A 1 -7.36 -11.09 23.67
C MET A 1 -8.57 -10.55 24.42
N PRO A 2 -9.70 -10.28 23.77
CA PRO A 2 -10.90 -9.84 24.49
C PRO A 2 -11.36 -10.96 25.44
N ASN A 3 -11.61 -10.60 26.70
CA ASN A 3 -11.92 -11.56 27.75
C ASN A 3 -13.41 -11.92 27.68
N TYR A 4 -13.73 -13.03 27.01
CA TYR A 4 -15.12 -13.51 26.87
C TYR A 4 -15.71 -13.87 28.24
N THR A 5 -16.97 -13.52 28.46
CA THR A 5 -17.69 -13.91 29.68
C THR A 5 -17.88 -15.43 29.74
N GLU A 6 -18.02 -16.01 30.93
CA GLU A 6 -18.21 -17.46 31.09
C GLU A 6 -19.44 -17.98 30.33
N GLU A 7 -20.47 -17.16 30.22
CA GLU A 7 -21.66 -17.49 29.42
C GLU A 7 -21.36 -17.53 27.91
N GLN A 8 -20.53 -16.62 27.40
CA GLN A 8 -20.08 -16.64 26.01
C GLN A 8 -19.21 -17.87 25.71
N LYS A 9 -18.32 -18.25 26.64
CA LYS A 9 -17.51 -19.48 26.51
C LYS A 9 -18.39 -20.72 26.46
N LYS A 10 -19.38 -20.82 27.35
CA LYS A 10 -20.34 -21.93 27.39
C LYS A 10 -21.17 -22.02 26.10
N ARG A 11 -21.59 -20.88 25.54
CA ARG A 11 -22.28 -20.82 24.24
C ARG A 11 -21.38 -21.25 23.08
N MET A 12 -20.11 -20.82 23.06
CA MET A 12 -19.14 -21.24 22.04
C MET A 12 -18.88 -22.75 22.11
N GLU A 13 -18.72 -23.30 23.30
CA GLU A 13 -18.51 -24.73 23.50
C GLU A 13 -19.73 -25.57 23.11
N ALA A 14 -20.93 -25.12 23.47
CA ALA A 14 -22.18 -25.75 23.07
C ALA A 14 -22.35 -25.76 21.54
N ASN A 15 -22.06 -24.64 20.87
CA ASN A 15 -22.08 -24.57 19.41
C ASN A 15 -21.04 -25.48 18.76
N ARG A 16 -19.83 -25.57 19.33
CA ARG A 16 -18.77 -26.48 18.88
C ARG A 16 -19.19 -27.95 18.97
N LEU A 17 -19.76 -28.36 20.10
CA LEU A 17 -20.26 -29.73 20.30
C LEU A 17 -21.40 -30.06 19.34
N ARG A 18 -22.32 -29.13 19.11
CA ARG A 18 -23.41 -29.29 18.14
C ARG A 18 -22.89 -29.47 16.71
N ALA A 19 -21.89 -28.68 16.31
CA ALA A 19 -21.27 -28.80 15.00
C ALA A 19 -20.55 -30.15 14.79
N LEU A 20 -19.84 -30.63 15.82
CA LEU A 20 -19.18 -31.95 15.80
C LEU A 20 -20.20 -33.09 15.67
N ARG A 21 -21.32 -33.00 16.39
CA ARG A 21 -22.41 -33.97 16.30
C ARG A 21 -23.01 -34.04 14.90
N ILE A 22 -23.38 -32.89 14.32
CA ILE A 22 -23.93 -32.82 12.95
C ILE A 22 -22.92 -33.37 11.93
N ARG A 23 -21.63 -33.10 12.11
CA ARG A 23 -20.57 -33.65 11.24
C ARG A 23 -20.48 -35.17 11.35
N SER A 24 -20.59 -35.72 12.55
CA SER A 24 -20.57 -37.18 12.77
C SER A 24 -21.81 -37.87 12.19
N GLU A 25 -22.99 -37.26 12.33
CA GLU A 25 -24.25 -37.77 11.78
C GLU A 25 -24.24 -37.73 10.24
N LYS A 26 -23.76 -36.64 9.63
CA LYS A 26 -23.58 -36.55 8.16
C LYS A 26 -22.54 -37.55 7.64
N ALA A 27 -21.42 -37.73 8.34
CA ALA A 27 -20.41 -38.71 7.95
C ALA A 27 -20.94 -40.16 8.06
N ALA A 28 -21.80 -40.45 9.05
CA ALA A 28 -22.47 -41.74 9.19
C ALA A 28 -23.49 -41.96 8.06
N ALA A 29 -24.26 -40.93 7.69
CA ALA A 29 -25.23 -41.00 6.58
C ALA A 29 -24.56 -41.24 5.21
N VAL A 30 -23.34 -40.73 4.98
CA VAL A 30 -22.56 -41.00 3.77
C VAL A 30 -22.05 -42.45 3.74
N LYS A 31 -21.72 -43.04 4.90
CA LYS A 31 -21.29 -44.44 5.01
C LYS A 31 -22.44 -45.41 4.75
N THR A 32 -23.64 -45.14 5.25
CA THR A 32 -24.82 -46.00 5.00
C THR A 32 -25.29 -45.96 3.55
N ALA A 33 -25.06 -44.85 2.82
CA ALA A 33 -25.38 -44.75 1.40
C ALA A 33 -24.41 -45.51 0.47
N THR A 34 -23.25 -45.97 0.95
CA THR A 34 -22.23 -46.67 0.13
C THR A 34 -22.34 -48.20 0.21
N THR A 35 -23.21 -48.74 1.08
CA THR A 35 -23.38 -50.19 1.30
C THR A 35 -24.40 -50.88 0.38
N GLY A 36 -24.89 -50.20 -0.67
CA GLY A 36 -25.91 -50.71 -1.58
C GLY A 36 -25.57 -50.52 -3.05
N PHE A 37 -24.45 -51.08 -3.54
CA PHE A 37 -24.34 -51.42 -4.97
C PHE A 37 -23.36 -52.59 -5.16
N GLY A 38 -23.86 -53.65 -5.79
CA GLY A 38 -23.19 -54.92 -5.97
C GLY A 38 -22.02 -54.87 -6.98
N THR A 39 -21.15 -55.85 -6.79
CA THR A 39 -19.98 -56.25 -7.57
C THR A 39 -20.27 -56.54 -9.05
N THR A 40 -19.43 -56.00 -9.95
CA THR A 40 -18.98 -56.68 -11.18
C THR A 40 -17.59 -56.20 -11.58
N ASN A 41 -16.70 -57.15 -11.88
CA ASN A 41 -15.29 -56.97 -12.23
C ASN A 41 -15.11 -56.31 -13.61
N HIS A 42 -14.05 -55.52 -13.81
CA HIS A 42 -13.06 -55.72 -14.90
C HIS A 42 -11.94 -54.65 -14.91
N SER A 43 -10.75 -55.12 -15.29
CA SER A 43 -9.54 -54.42 -15.75
C SER A 43 -8.70 -53.60 -14.74
N LYS A 44 -7.66 -54.28 -14.27
CA LYS A 44 -6.43 -53.73 -13.69
C LYS A 44 -5.64 -53.01 -14.79
N LEU A 45 -5.69 -51.68 -14.82
CA LEU A 45 -4.76 -50.85 -15.57
C LEU A 45 -3.88 -50.09 -14.57
N GLN A 46 -2.60 -50.47 -14.55
CA GLN A 46 -1.55 -49.74 -13.85
C GLN A 46 -1.41 -48.35 -14.47
N MET A 47 -1.46 -47.30 -13.65
CA MET A 47 -0.87 -46.00 -13.97
C MET A 47 0.16 -45.63 -12.91
N ASN A 48 1.41 -45.87 -13.30
CA ASN A 48 2.60 -45.04 -13.13
C ASN A 48 2.73 -44.21 -11.84
N LYS A 49 3.64 -44.68 -10.96
CA LYS A 49 4.41 -43.84 -10.05
C LYS A 49 5.10 -42.71 -10.83
N PRO A 50 5.10 -41.45 -10.37
CA PRO A 50 6.15 -40.54 -10.78
C PRO A 50 7.45 -41.00 -10.11
N LEU A 51 8.44 -41.35 -10.96
CA LEU A 51 9.83 -41.48 -10.57
C LEU A 51 10.30 -40.15 -9.96
N TYR A 52 10.70 -40.17 -8.70
CA TYR A 52 11.73 -39.24 -8.23
C TYR A 52 13.01 -40.06 -8.09
N ASP A 53 13.96 -39.79 -8.98
CA ASP A 53 15.33 -40.27 -8.86
C ASP A 53 16.03 -39.40 -7.81
N THR A 54 16.32 -40.02 -6.66
CA THR A 54 17.10 -39.43 -5.58
C THR A 54 18.57 -39.64 -5.88
N SER A 55 19.10 -38.89 -6.85
CA SER A 55 20.55 -38.84 -7.09
C SER A 55 20.99 -37.59 -7.86
N ASN A 56 20.90 -36.41 -7.21
CA ASN A 56 21.85 -35.32 -7.45
C ASN A 56 21.74 -34.24 -6.37
N ASN A 57 22.41 -34.49 -5.24
CA ASN A 57 22.83 -33.44 -4.32
C ASN A 57 23.86 -32.54 -5.02
N LYS A 58 23.40 -31.45 -5.61
CA LYS A 58 24.22 -30.25 -5.76
C LYS A 58 23.59 -29.14 -4.94
N ALA A 59 24.29 -28.82 -3.85
CA ALA A 59 24.07 -27.65 -3.04
C ALA A 59 23.90 -26.43 -3.94
N PHE A 60 22.77 -25.73 -3.80
CA PHE A 60 22.60 -24.41 -4.39
C PHE A 60 23.44 -23.43 -3.58
N SER A 61 24.73 -23.36 -3.89
CA SER A 61 25.57 -22.24 -3.52
C SER A 61 25.07 -21.00 -4.28
N PRO A 62 24.96 -19.84 -3.64
CA PRO A 62 24.54 -18.63 -4.33
C PRO A 62 25.59 -18.30 -5.39
N ALA A 63 25.16 -18.26 -6.65
CA ALA A 63 26.00 -17.84 -7.75
C ALA A 63 26.44 -16.38 -7.52
N THR A 64 27.74 -16.20 -7.33
CA THR A 64 28.45 -14.95 -7.48
C THR A 64 28.34 -14.50 -8.94
N SER A 65 27.24 -13.83 -9.27
CA SER A 65 27.21 -12.96 -10.45
C SER A 65 27.81 -11.61 -10.05
N SER A 66 28.98 -11.32 -10.60
CA SER A 66 29.60 -10.00 -10.57
C SER A 66 28.77 -9.04 -11.43
N ASN A 67 27.59 -8.66 -10.95
CA ASN A 67 26.85 -7.54 -11.50
C ASN A 67 27.35 -6.27 -10.82
N LYS A 68 28.11 -5.47 -11.57
CA LYS A 68 28.47 -4.10 -11.21
C LYS A 68 27.16 -3.30 -11.07
N HIS A 69 26.61 -3.24 -9.86
CA HIS A 69 25.51 -2.35 -9.54
C HIS A 69 25.96 -0.90 -9.77
N PRO A 70 25.11 -0.03 -10.34
CA PRO A 70 25.38 1.40 -10.35
C PRO A 70 25.60 1.85 -8.90
N GLN A 71 26.72 2.50 -8.63
CA GLN A 71 27.01 3.06 -7.30
C GLN A 71 25.84 3.93 -6.88
N SER A 72 25.11 3.51 -5.84
CA SER A 72 23.98 4.25 -5.32
C SER A 72 24.50 5.50 -4.61
N VAL A 73 24.39 6.64 -5.29
CA VAL A 73 24.74 7.95 -4.74
C VAL A 73 23.70 8.34 -3.69
N LEU A 74 24.15 8.56 -2.47
CA LEU A 74 23.34 9.10 -1.38
C LEU A 74 23.18 10.61 -1.56
N GLN A 75 21.93 11.05 -1.63
CA GLN A 75 21.59 12.46 -1.80
C GLN A 75 21.68 13.19 -0.45
N CYS A 76 22.45 14.27 -0.45
CA CYS A 76 22.62 15.20 0.65
C CYS A 76 21.83 16.49 0.40
N THR A 77 21.16 17.00 1.43
CA THR A 77 20.52 18.33 1.39
C THR A 77 20.98 19.16 2.57
N VAL A 78 21.53 20.35 2.34
CA VAL A 78 21.88 21.29 3.41
C VAL A 78 20.61 21.72 4.15
N ILE A 79 20.68 21.77 5.47
CA ILE A 79 19.61 22.21 6.36
C ILE A 79 20.14 23.36 7.24
N GLU A 80 19.22 24.16 7.80
CA GLU A 80 19.58 25.29 8.66
C GLU A 80 20.45 24.86 9.87
N GLY A 81 21.37 25.75 10.27
CA GLY A 81 22.24 25.53 11.42
C GLY A 81 23.54 24.74 11.13
N ASN A 82 24.14 24.93 9.94
CA ASN A 82 25.44 24.33 9.55
C ASN A 82 25.42 22.79 9.48
N ARG A 83 24.31 22.21 9.04
CA ARG A 83 24.09 20.76 9.00
C ARG A 83 23.59 20.33 7.62
N PHE A 84 23.72 19.04 7.32
CA PHE A 84 23.15 18.43 6.12
C PHE A 84 22.39 17.15 6.47
N SER A 85 21.41 16.81 5.65
CA SER A 85 20.54 15.66 5.79
C SER A 85 20.82 14.65 4.68
N VAL A 86 20.87 13.36 5.04
CA VAL A 86 21.08 12.24 4.11
C VAL A 86 19.84 11.35 4.12
N THR A 87 19.31 11.08 2.92
CA THR A 87 18.17 10.16 2.73
C THR A 87 18.67 8.86 2.11
N CYS A 88 18.34 7.72 2.72
CA CYS A 88 18.63 6.41 2.16
C CYS A 88 17.57 5.38 2.56
N SER A 89 17.39 4.33 1.76
CA SER A 89 16.67 3.13 2.18
C SER A 89 17.41 2.42 3.32
N TYR A 90 16.69 1.61 4.11
CA TYR A 90 17.28 0.92 5.26
C TYR A 90 18.41 -0.01 4.79
N ASN A 91 19.64 0.30 5.21
CA ASN A 91 20.82 -0.51 4.94
C ASN A 91 21.68 -0.57 6.21
N VAL A 92 21.89 -1.78 6.73
CA VAL A 92 22.63 -2.01 7.99
C VAL A 92 24.05 -1.45 7.96
N LYS A 93 24.74 -1.50 6.80
CA LYS A 93 26.11 -0.99 6.64
C LYS A 93 26.14 0.54 6.67
N LEU A 94 25.17 1.20 6.03
CA LEU A 94 25.02 2.66 6.09
C LEU A 94 24.63 3.15 7.48
N VAL A 95 23.70 2.46 8.14
CA VAL A 95 23.29 2.81 9.50
C VAL A 95 24.47 2.69 10.47
N SER A 96 25.34 1.68 10.32
CA SER A 96 26.57 1.57 11.10
C SER A 96 27.56 2.71 10.81
N ALA A 97 27.73 3.08 9.53
CA ALA A 97 28.54 4.23 9.15
C ALA A 97 28.01 5.54 9.75
N PHE A 98 26.70 5.77 9.71
CA PHE A 98 26.03 6.94 10.28
C PHE A 98 26.14 6.98 11.80
N LYS A 99 25.95 5.84 12.47
CA LYS A 99 26.10 5.70 13.93
C LYS A 99 27.52 6.01 14.42
N SER A 100 28.51 5.92 13.54
CA SER A 100 29.91 6.20 13.88
C SER A 100 30.33 7.68 13.73
N ILE A 101 29.43 8.57 13.29
CA ILE A 101 29.68 10.02 13.23
C ILE A 101 29.18 10.67 14.54
N PRO A 102 29.99 11.44 15.27
CA PRO A 102 29.59 12.06 16.53
C PRO A 102 28.42 13.04 16.39
N SER A 103 28.42 13.87 15.33
CA SER A 103 27.37 14.88 15.13
C SER A 103 26.04 14.31 14.67
N ARG A 104 25.92 12.99 14.44
CA ARG A 104 24.72 12.33 13.92
C ARG A 104 23.47 12.70 14.74
N ARG A 105 22.39 13.00 14.05
CA ARG A 105 21.04 13.14 14.63
C ARG A 105 20.07 12.42 13.73
N TYR A 106 19.30 11.50 14.29
CA TYR A 106 18.22 10.85 13.56
C TYR A 106 16.95 11.64 13.79
N ASP A 107 16.32 12.08 12.71
CA ASP A 107 15.00 12.69 12.75
C ASP A 107 13.94 11.61 12.59
N SER A 108 13.19 11.35 13.67
CA SER A 108 12.15 10.32 13.70
C SER A 108 10.93 10.68 12.86
N ILE A 109 10.74 11.97 12.54
CA ILE A 109 9.63 12.51 11.73
C ILE A 109 9.97 12.37 10.25
N THR A 110 11.13 12.89 9.81
CA THR A 110 11.53 12.83 8.39
C THR A 110 12.20 11.51 7.98
N LYS A 111 12.54 10.64 8.96
CA LYS A 111 13.31 9.40 8.77
C LYS A 111 14.68 9.63 8.13
N LYS A 112 15.27 10.81 8.34
CA LYS A 112 16.57 11.18 7.79
C LYS A 112 17.66 11.26 8.85
N TRP A 113 18.90 11.08 8.40
CA TRP A 113 20.07 11.29 9.22
C TRP A 113 20.66 12.67 8.95
N ASN A 114 20.85 13.44 10.00
CA ASN A 114 21.40 14.79 9.93
C ASN A 114 22.81 14.81 10.54
N PHE A 115 23.74 15.51 9.91
CA PHE A 115 25.14 15.63 10.33
C PHE A 115 25.60 17.08 10.26
N SER A 116 26.64 17.45 10.99
CA SER A 116 27.33 18.73 10.82
C SER A 116 27.98 18.81 9.44
N LEU A 117 27.99 19.98 8.79
CA LEU A 117 28.71 20.17 7.52
C LEU A 117 30.20 19.84 7.63
N SER A 118 30.81 20.05 8.81
CA SER A 118 32.19 19.65 9.10
C SER A 118 32.45 18.15 8.98
N ASP A 119 31.40 17.32 9.13
CA ASP A 119 31.50 15.86 9.08
C ASP A 119 31.19 15.28 7.69
N HIS A 120 31.00 16.12 6.66
CA HIS A 120 30.72 15.66 5.30
C HIS A 120 31.86 14.80 4.72
N GLY A 121 33.11 15.25 4.83
CA GLY A 121 34.30 14.50 4.38
C GLY A 121 34.51 13.18 5.15
N PRO A 122 34.51 13.19 6.50
CA PRO A 122 34.58 11.98 7.32
C PRO A 122 33.46 10.98 7.02
N LEU A 123 32.22 11.46 6.84
CA LEU A 123 31.09 10.62 6.48
C LEU A 123 31.25 10.04 5.07
N GLY A 124 31.66 10.86 4.09
CA GLY A 124 31.89 10.44 2.72
C GLY A 124 32.90 9.30 2.61
N SER A 125 33.98 9.36 3.41
CA SER A 125 35.00 8.30 3.47
C SER A 125 34.43 6.96 4.00
N LYS A 126 33.57 7.01 5.02
CA LYS A 126 32.93 5.82 5.62
C LYS A 126 31.80 5.25 4.76
N VAL A 127 31.10 6.09 4.01
CA VAL A 127 30.06 5.68 3.06
C VAL A 127 30.72 5.03 1.83
N LYS A 128 31.88 5.54 1.40
CA LYS A 128 32.69 4.97 0.31
C LYS A 128 33.22 3.58 0.63
N SER A 129 33.65 3.33 1.87
CA SER A 129 34.13 1.99 2.28
C SER A 129 33.03 0.92 2.29
N VAL A 130 31.76 1.32 2.36
CA VAL A 130 30.61 0.41 2.28
C VAL A 130 29.97 0.33 0.88
N GLY A 131 30.61 0.95 -0.13
CA GLY A 131 30.22 0.84 -1.55
C GLY A 131 29.26 1.91 -2.05
N PHE A 132 29.07 2.99 -1.29
CA PHE A 132 28.16 4.10 -1.63
C PHE A 132 28.95 5.39 -1.88
N GLN A 133 28.36 6.35 -2.57
CA GLN A 133 28.96 7.68 -2.75
C GLN A 133 28.09 8.74 -2.09
N LEU A 134 28.71 9.76 -1.50
CA LEU A 134 27.99 10.88 -0.88
C LEU A 134 27.98 12.06 -1.85
N SER A 135 26.80 12.59 -2.20
CA SER A 135 26.72 13.76 -3.08
C SER A 135 27.26 15.02 -2.41
N ASN A 136 27.74 15.98 -3.21
CA ASN A 136 28.21 17.27 -2.69
C ASN A 136 27.03 18.06 -2.12
N PRO A 137 27.17 18.74 -0.96
CA PRO A 137 26.08 19.48 -0.33
C PRO A 137 25.73 20.77 -1.11
N GLU A 138 26.63 21.24 -1.98
CA GLU A 138 26.52 22.53 -2.70
C GLU A 138 25.68 22.49 -3.98
N ASN A 139 25.16 21.31 -4.39
CA ASN A 139 24.13 21.23 -5.44
C ASN A 139 22.70 21.48 -4.88
N ALA A 140 22.58 21.96 -3.63
CA ALA A 140 21.32 22.36 -3.03
C ALA A 140 21.24 23.90 -2.98
N VAL A 141 20.23 24.42 -3.69
CA VAL A 141 19.85 25.83 -3.83
C VAL A 141 19.94 26.61 -2.51
N ILE A 142 20.61 27.76 -2.59
CA ILE A 142 20.79 28.77 -1.54
C ILE A 142 19.42 29.26 -1.03
N VAL A 143 19.08 28.99 0.22
CA VAL A 143 18.09 29.77 0.97
C VAL A 143 18.88 30.80 1.79
N LYS A 144 18.99 32.03 1.27
CA LYS A 144 19.38 33.20 2.07
C LYS A 144 18.08 33.84 2.56
N SER A 145 17.88 33.83 3.87
CA SER A 145 16.96 34.74 4.55
C SER A 145 17.67 36.09 4.66
N THR A 146 17.06 37.15 4.13
CA THR A 146 17.45 38.54 4.42
C THR A 146 16.30 39.26 5.09
N GLU A 147 16.51 39.61 6.35
CA GLU A 147 15.83 40.71 7.03
C GLU A 147 16.30 42.05 6.43
N GLY A 148 15.35 42.99 6.35
CA GLY A 148 15.50 44.45 6.35
C GLY A 148 16.74 45.13 5.74
N GLY A 149 16.50 45.97 4.73
CA GLY A 149 17.43 47.04 4.37
C GLY A 149 17.25 47.55 2.94
N SER A 150 16.60 48.70 2.79
CA SER A 150 16.46 49.45 1.54
C SER A 150 17.82 49.76 0.91
N THR A 151 18.02 49.47 -0.39
CA THR A 151 18.66 50.38 -1.36
C THR A 151 18.35 49.90 -2.77
N SER A 152 17.87 50.81 -3.62
CA SER A 152 17.61 50.62 -5.04
C SER A 152 18.90 50.48 -5.85
N VAL A 153 19.11 49.36 -6.54
CA VAL A 153 19.92 49.27 -7.76
C VAL A 153 19.30 48.19 -8.65
N GLY A 154 18.82 48.57 -9.82
CA GLY A 154 18.32 47.64 -10.81
C GLY A 154 19.47 46.94 -11.52
N LEU A 155 19.29 45.66 -11.84
CA LEU A 155 19.99 44.93 -12.90
C LEU A 155 19.07 43.76 -13.30
N ASN A 156 18.74 43.72 -14.58
CA ASN A 156 18.15 42.57 -15.26
C ASN A 156 19.13 41.39 -15.25
N ASP A 157 18.60 40.20 -15.54
CA ASP A 157 19.26 38.89 -15.67
C ASP A 157 19.48 38.06 -14.41
N VAL A 158 18.50 37.18 -14.10
CA VAL A 158 18.80 35.82 -13.64
C VAL A 158 17.74 34.85 -14.18
N ASN A 159 18.16 34.07 -15.19
CA ASN A 159 17.69 32.74 -15.58
C ASN A 159 16.32 32.26 -15.06
N GLN A 160 15.32 32.31 -15.95
CA GLN A 160 14.20 31.36 -15.94
C GLN A 160 14.72 29.94 -16.24
N ASN A 161 15.39 29.32 -15.29
CA ASN A 161 15.47 27.87 -15.27
C ASN A 161 14.09 27.38 -14.84
N THR A 162 13.20 27.15 -15.81
CA THR A 162 11.91 26.48 -15.64
C THR A 162 12.16 25.02 -15.30
N THR A 163 12.67 24.78 -14.09
CA THR A 163 12.82 23.43 -13.55
C THR A 163 11.42 22.85 -13.38
N LYS A 164 11.07 21.91 -14.27
CA LYS A 164 9.79 21.20 -14.24
C LYS A 164 9.55 20.66 -12.82
N CYS A 165 8.50 21.14 -12.17
CA CYS A 165 8.11 20.69 -10.84
C CYS A 165 7.10 19.54 -10.99
N SER A 166 7.49 18.35 -10.54
CA SER A 166 6.66 17.16 -10.62
C SER A 166 6.07 16.77 -9.26
N GLY A 167 4.78 16.46 -9.21
CA GLY A 167 4.09 15.88 -8.06
C GLY A 167 3.48 14.51 -8.36
N LYS A 168 2.97 13.86 -7.32
CA LYS A 168 2.31 12.55 -7.38
C LYS A 168 0.99 12.57 -6.62
N CYS A 169 0.01 11.84 -7.14
CA CYS A 169 -1.25 11.60 -6.45
C CYS A 169 -1.26 10.23 -5.74
N TYR A 170 -1.82 10.18 -4.54
CA TYR A 170 -2.07 8.93 -3.82
C TYR A 170 -3.51 8.88 -3.32
N LEU A 171 -4.12 7.71 -3.43
CA LEU A 171 -5.43 7.48 -2.82
C LEU A 171 -5.26 7.25 -1.31
N ILE A 172 -5.97 8.02 -0.48
CA ILE A 172 -5.91 7.90 0.98
C ILE A 172 -7.18 7.27 1.55
N SER A 173 -8.30 7.36 0.84
CA SER A 173 -9.56 6.73 1.23
C SER A 173 -10.42 6.45 -0.01
N SER A 174 -11.57 5.80 0.20
CA SER A 174 -12.52 5.55 -0.89
C SER A 174 -13.13 6.84 -1.49
N SER A 175 -12.94 8.00 -0.87
CA SER A 175 -13.48 9.29 -1.33
C SER A 175 -12.41 10.36 -1.52
N ARG A 176 -11.20 10.19 -1.00
CA ARG A 176 -10.19 11.27 -1.01
C ARG A 176 -8.84 10.78 -1.50
N PHE A 177 -8.13 11.70 -2.13
CA PHE A 177 -6.76 11.52 -2.59
C PHE A 177 -5.89 12.68 -2.11
N GLU A 178 -4.61 12.44 -1.97
CA GLU A 178 -3.61 13.45 -1.62
C GLU A 178 -2.64 13.71 -2.77
N VAL A 179 -2.03 14.89 -2.73
CA VAL A 179 -1.02 15.34 -3.69
C VAL A 179 0.27 15.61 -2.93
N GLU A 180 1.31 14.87 -3.31
CA GLU A 180 2.68 15.11 -2.89
C GLU A 180 3.39 15.90 -3.99
N MET A 181 3.82 17.12 -3.69
CA MET A 181 4.57 17.94 -4.63
C MET A 181 5.49 18.90 -3.89
N PRO A 182 6.68 19.22 -4.43
CA PRO A 182 7.49 20.31 -3.92
C PRO A 182 6.70 21.62 -3.89
N TYR A 183 7.08 22.51 -2.99
CA TYR A 183 6.45 23.83 -2.91
C TYR A 183 6.62 24.57 -4.25
N HIS A 184 5.50 24.95 -4.85
CA HIS A 184 5.43 25.75 -6.06
C HIS A 184 4.26 26.71 -5.93
N LYS A 185 4.49 28.00 -6.19
CA LYS A 185 3.54 29.07 -5.86
C LYS A 185 2.22 28.92 -6.63
N GLU A 186 2.33 28.68 -7.93
CA GLU A 186 1.24 28.50 -8.89
C GLU A 186 0.43 27.25 -8.54
N ALA A 187 1.09 26.13 -8.24
CA ALA A 187 0.41 24.94 -7.77
C ALA A 187 -0.37 25.13 -6.48
N VAL A 188 0.21 25.83 -5.50
CA VAL A 188 -0.47 26.14 -4.24
C VAL A 188 -1.68 27.05 -4.48
N ALA A 189 -1.60 27.97 -5.45
CA ALA A 189 -2.76 28.77 -5.85
C ALA A 189 -3.88 27.90 -6.43
N VAL A 190 -3.55 26.92 -7.29
CA VAL A 190 -4.51 25.93 -7.81
C VAL A 190 -5.08 25.06 -6.68
N PHE A 191 -4.26 24.56 -5.77
CA PHE A 191 -4.74 23.78 -4.62
C PHE A 191 -5.69 24.58 -3.74
N LYS A 192 -5.41 25.89 -3.56
CA LYS A 192 -6.26 26.80 -2.78
C LYS A 192 -7.58 27.15 -3.47
N SER A 193 -7.66 27.06 -4.80
CA SER A 193 -8.90 27.36 -5.53
C SER A 193 -9.93 26.24 -5.45
N LEU A 194 -9.51 25.00 -5.17
CA LEU A 194 -10.43 23.86 -5.09
C LEU A 194 -11.34 23.90 -3.85
N PRO A 195 -12.61 23.46 -3.97
CA PRO A 195 -13.57 23.53 -2.89
C PRO A 195 -13.28 22.52 -1.78
N THR A 196 -12.92 21.28 -2.12
CA THR A 196 -12.72 20.19 -1.13
C THR A 196 -11.29 20.10 -0.59
N LYS A 197 -10.50 21.16 -0.78
CA LYS A 197 -9.10 21.22 -0.33
C LYS A 197 -9.02 21.06 1.19
N LEU A 198 -8.06 20.27 1.64
CA LEU A 198 -7.59 20.25 3.01
C LEU A 198 -6.07 20.14 2.99
N TYR A 199 -5.43 20.83 3.93
CA TYR A 199 -3.99 20.76 4.10
C TYR A 199 -3.68 20.06 5.42
N ASP A 200 -2.93 18.97 5.36
CA ASP A 200 -2.44 18.28 6.55
C ASP A 200 -1.05 18.81 6.92
N ILE A 201 -0.96 19.42 8.11
CA ILE A 201 0.27 20.02 8.64
C ILE A 201 1.35 18.96 8.92
N ASN A 202 0.94 17.75 9.32
CA ASN A 202 1.87 16.69 9.71
C ASN A 202 2.56 16.08 8.49
N SER A 203 1.80 15.74 7.46
CA SER A 203 2.33 15.23 6.19
C SER A 203 2.81 16.34 5.24
N ARG A 204 2.41 17.59 5.49
CA ARG A 204 2.61 18.76 4.61
C ARG A 204 2.04 18.53 3.21
N ARG A 205 0.92 17.81 3.12
CA ARG A 205 0.27 17.43 1.86
C ARG A 205 -1.11 18.06 1.76
N TRP A 206 -1.47 18.39 0.51
CA TRP A 206 -2.84 18.74 0.18
C TRP A 206 -3.62 17.48 -0.13
N ASN A 207 -4.87 17.41 0.31
CA ASN A 207 -5.78 16.34 -0.06
C ASN A 207 -7.15 16.90 -0.41
N PHE A 208 -7.83 16.19 -1.31
CA PHE A 208 -9.04 16.61 -1.99
C PHE A 208 -10.01 15.44 -2.07
N ASP A 209 -11.30 15.72 -2.18
CA ASP A 209 -12.28 14.71 -2.56
C ASP A 209 -12.08 14.29 -4.03
N LEU A 210 -12.39 13.03 -4.34
CA LEU A 210 -12.27 12.45 -5.68
C LEU A 210 -13.13 13.20 -6.71
N SER A 211 -14.23 13.82 -6.29
CA SER A 211 -15.05 14.69 -7.15
C SER A 211 -14.26 15.86 -7.76
N ASP A 212 -13.27 16.40 -7.04
CA ASP A 212 -12.41 17.50 -7.52
C ASP A 212 -11.23 17.01 -8.38
N TYR A 213 -11.05 15.68 -8.54
CA TYR A 213 -9.89 15.12 -9.24
C TYR A 213 -9.73 15.65 -10.67
N ASN A 214 -10.81 15.62 -11.45
CA ASN A 214 -10.78 16.11 -12.83
C ASN A 214 -10.50 17.62 -12.90
N LEU A 215 -11.07 18.39 -11.97
CA LEU A 215 -10.88 19.83 -11.89
C LEU A 215 -9.42 20.17 -11.56
N LEU A 216 -8.82 19.50 -10.58
CA LEU A 216 -7.41 19.64 -10.21
C LEU A 216 -6.49 19.31 -11.41
N MET A 217 -6.69 18.14 -12.04
CA MET A 217 -5.86 17.71 -13.17
C MET A 217 -5.97 18.67 -14.36
N SER A 218 -7.16 19.20 -14.64
CA SER A 218 -7.36 20.17 -15.71
C SER A 218 -6.74 21.55 -15.40
N SER A 219 -6.76 21.97 -14.13
CA SER A 219 -6.23 23.27 -13.71
C SER A 219 -4.71 23.28 -13.69
N LEU A 220 -4.07 22.21 -13.19
CA LEU A 220 -2.61 22.09 -13.20
C LEU A 220 -2.02 21.94 -14.60
N LYS A 221 -2.74 21.32 -15.54
CA LYS A 221 -2.31 21.23 -16.95
C LYS A 221 -2.23 22.57 -17.67
N LYS A 222 -2.94 23.60 -17.17
CA LYS A 222 -2.90 24.96 -17.75
C LYS A 222 -1.64 25.72 -17.35
N GLU A 223 -1.02 25.33 -16.25
CA GLU A 223 0.20 25.96 -15.73
C GLU A 223 1.42 25.36 -16.42
N GLU A 224 2.31 26.20 -16.94
CA GLU A 224 3.54 25.74 -17.57
C GLU A 224 4.54 25.24 -16.51
N GLY A 225 5.26 24.16 -16.83
CA GLY A 225 6.30 23.62 -15.95
C GLY A 225 5.80 22.81 -14.75
N LEU A 226 4.48 22.68 -14.56
CA LEU A 226 3.88 21.78 -13.57
C LEU A 226 3.52 20.43 -14.18
N PHE A 227 3.94 19.36 -13.52
CA PHE A 227 3.56 17.99 -13.88
C PHE A 227 2.98 17.28 -12.66
N LEU A 228 1.83 16.64 -12.81
CA LEU A 228 1.24 15.83 -11.76
C LEU A 228 1.00 14.42 -12.30
N GLU A 229 1.67 13.44 -11.69
CA GLU A 229 1.46 12.03 -11.99
C GLU A 229 0.04 11.64 -11.58
N PRO A 230 -0.80 11.14 -12.50
CA PRO A 230 -2.17 10.77 -12.20
C PRO A 230 -2.24 9.57 -11.26
N LEU A 231 -3.41 9.33 -10.67
CA LEU A 231 -3.65 8.07 -9.98
C LEU A 231 -3.52 6.90 -10.98
N PRO A 232 -3.09 5.71 -10.54
CA PRO A 232 -3.04 4.54 -11.41
C PRO A 232 -4.36 4.32 -12.15
N SER A 233 -4.30 3.89 -13.41
CA SER A 233 -5.49 3.70 -14.25
C SER A 233 -6.55 2.82 -13.60
N THR A 234 -6.13 1.75 -12.90
CA THR A 234 -7.02 0.87 -12.13
C THR A 234 -7.82 1.65 -11.07
N VAL A 235 -7.19 2.60 -10.38
CA VAL A 235 -7.88 3.44 -9.38
C VAL A 235 -8.88 4.35 -10.06
N LEU A 236 -8.50 5.00 -11.16
CA LEU A 236 -9.39 5.86 -11.93
C LEU A 236 -10.62 5.09 -12.43
N GLU A 237 -10.44 3.85 -12.86
CA GLU A 237 -11.51 2.99 -13.37
C GLU A 237 -12.45 2.54 -12.24
N VAL A 238 -11.89 2.08 -11.11
CA VAL A 238 -12.65 1.64 -9.94
C VAL A 238 -13.48 2.78 -9.33
N PHE A 239 -12.96 4.00 -9.35
CA PHE A 239 -13.60 5.18 -8.75
C PHE A 239 -14.20 6.14 -9.77
N LYS A 240 -14.37 5.72 -11.03
CA LYS A 240 -14.88 6.54 -12.13
C LYS A 240 -16.19 7.27 -11.78
N SER A 241 -17.13 6.56 -11.13
CA SER A 241 -18.40 7.16 -10.70
C SER A 241 -18.19 8.32 -9.73
N LYS A 242 -17.33 8.16 -8.72
CA LYS A 242 -17.03 9.20 -7.73
C LYS A 242 -16.25 10.37 -8.33
N ILE A 243 -15.31 10.08 -9.23
CA ILE A 243 -14.53 11.08 -9.95
C ILE A 243 -15.43 11.93 -10.87
N SER A 244 -16.51 11.35 -11.39
CA SER A 244 -17.55 12.07 -12.13
C SER A 244 -18.61 12.74 -11.24
N GLY A 245 -18.45 12.76 -9.92
CA GLY A 245 -19.40 13.36 -8.97
C GLY A 245 -20.64 12.51 -8.69
N GLY A 246 -20.66 11.25 -9.13
CA GLY A 246 -21.74 10.31 -8.85
C GLY A 246 -21.67 9.79 -7.42
N GLU A 247 -22.75 10.01 -6.65
CA GLU A 247 -22.91 9.37 -5.34
C GLU A 247 -23.05 7.85 -5.51
N SER A 248 -22.13 7.09 -4.91
CA SER A 248 -22.31 5.65 -4.76
C SER A 248 -23.25 5.39 -3.58
N LYS A 249 -24.56 5.41 -3.82
CA LYS A 249 -25.53 4.89 -2.86
C LYS A 249 -25.51 3.37 -2.92
N CYS A 250 -25.17 2.71 -1.82
CA CYS A 250 -25.56 1.33 -1.59
C CYS A 250 -26.07 1.22 -0.15
N PRO A 251 -27.35 1.56 0.12
CA PRO A 251 -28.01 1.04 1.31
C PRO A 251 -27.92 -0.49 1.22
N ILE A 252 -27.51 -1.14 2.30
CA ILE A 252 -27.57 -2.59 2.40
C ILE A 252 -29.05 -2.95 2.37
N GLN A 253 -29.57 -3.28 1.19
CA GLN A 253 -30.90 -3.85 1.04
C GLN A 253 -30.78 -5.36 1.25
N ASN A 254 -31.80 -5.99 1.81
CA ASN A 254 -31.92 -7.44 1.75
C ASN A 254 -32.00 -7.80 0.26
N ILE A 255 -30.96 -8.43 -0.27
CA ILE A 255 -30.96 -8.87 -1.66
C ILE A 255 -31.70 -10.19 -1.75
N ASP A 256 -32.63 -10.28 -2.71
CA ASP A 256 -33.33 -11.50 -3.03
C ASP A 256 -32.44 -12.44 -3.84
N LEU A 257 -32.16 -13.62 -3.28
CA LEU A 257 -31.27 -14.65 -3.85
C LEU A 257 -32.01 -15.61 -4.80
N ILE A 258 -32.99 -15.09 -5.55
CA ILE A 258 -33.92 -15.91 -6.36
C ILE A 258 -33.18 -16.68 -7.47
N ASP A 259 -32.14 -16.08 -8.04
CA ASP A 259 -31.35 -16.67 -9.14
C ASP A 259 -30.29 -17.68 -8.65
N VAL A 260 -30.15 -17.88 -7.34
CA VAL A 260 -29.20 -18.82 -6.74
C VAL A 260 -29.89 -20.15 -6.43
N ASP A 261 -29.20 -21.28 -6.61
CA ASP A 261 -29.74 -22.61 -6.28
C ASP A 261 -30.33 -22.62 -4.85
N PRO A 262 -31.63 -22.92 -4.69
CA PRO A 262 -32.29 -22.96 -3.39
C PRO A 262 -31.59 -23.89 -2.37
N LYS A 263 -30.89 -24.92 -2.83
CA LYS A 263 -30.09 -25.80 -1.95
C LYS A 263 -28.91 -25.06 -1.32
N ILE A 264 -28.27 -24.16 -2.06
CA ILE A 264 -27.19 -23.32 -1.54
C ILE A 264 -27.77 -22.31 -0.55
N VAL A 265 -28.83 -21.60 -0.93
CA VAL A 265 -29.47 -20.56 -0.11
C VAL A 265 -29.99 -21.14 1.23
N SER A 266 -30.58 -22.33 1.20
CA SER A 266 -31.05 -23.03 2.41
C SER A 266 -29.92 -23.60 3.28
N SER A 267 -28.74 -23.86 2.70
CA SER A 267 -27.56 -24.32 3.44
C SER A 267 -26.80 -23.20 4.15
N LEU A 268 -27.03 -21.93 3.77
CA LEU A 268 -26.34 -20.78 4.35
C LEU A 268 -26.77 -20.53 5.80
N MET A 269 -25.77 -20.41 6.68
CA MET A 269 -25.96 -19.96 8.06
C MET A 269 -26.29 -18.45 8.09
N PRO A 270 -26.97 -17.95 9.13
CA PRO A 270 -27.36 -16.53 9.21
C PRO A 270 -26.20 -15.54 8.99
N PHE A 271 -25.05 -15.77 9.63
CA PHE A 271 -23.87 -14.93 9.46
C PHE A 271 -23.29 -14.94 8.03
N GLN A 272 -23.48 -16.05 7.29
CA GLN A 272 -23.05 -16.15 5.90
C GLN A 272 -23.98 -15.35 5.00
N LYS A 273 -25.29 -15.33 5.27
CA LYS A 273 -26.26 -14.51 4.53
C LYS A 273 -25.93 -13.02 4.65
N ASP A 274 -25.57 -12.56 5.85
CA ASP A 274 -25.10 -11.18 6.06
C ASP A 274 -23.85 -10.88 5.23
N GLY A 275 -22.92 -11.83 5.18
CA GLY A 275 -21.72 -11.72 4.36
C GLY A 275 -21.98 -11.75 2.84
N VAL A 276 -22.97 -12.52 2.37
CA VAL A 276 -23.43 -12.50 0.97
C VAL A 276 -24.09 -11.17 0.64
N ASN A 277 -25.01 -10.69 1.48
CA ASN A 277 -25.64 -9.39 1.33
C ASN A 277 -24.59 -8.26 1.26
N PHE A 278 -23.59 -8.31 2.14
CA PHE A 278 -22.46 -7.38 2.11
C PHE A 278 -21.69 -7.48 0.79
N ALA A 279 -21.35 -8.69 0.34
CA ALA A 279 -20.62 -8.91 -0.90
C ALA A 279 -21.35 -8.33 -2.12
N ILE A 280 -22.65 -8.61 -2.24
CA ILE A 280 -23.48 -8.09 -3.32
C ILE A 280 -23.61 -6.57 -3.24
N SER A 281 -23.74 -5.99 -2.03
CA SER A 281 -23.73 -4.52 -1.85
C SER A 281 -22.43 -3.87 -2.31
N LYS A 282 -21.34 -4.65 -2.47
CA LYS A 282 -20.05 -4.24 -3.02
C LYS A 282 -19.82 -4.73 -4.45
N ASN A 283 -20.86 -5.22 -5.13
CA ASN A 283 -20.80 -5.82 -6.46
C ASN A 283 -19.78 -6.98 -6.52
N GLY A 284 -19.79 -7.86 -5.51
CA GLY A 284 -18.87 -9.00 -5.39
C GLY A 284 -17.45 -8.63 -4.99
N ARG A 285 -17.12 -7.33 -4.80
CA ARG A 285 -15.79 -6.87 -4.41
C ARG A 285 -15.58 -6.99 -2.89
N VAL A 286 -15.36 -8.21 -2.43
CA VAL A 286 -15.16 -8.55 -1.02
C VAL A 286 -13.98 -9.50 -0.85
N LEU A 287 -13.27 -9.42 0.28
CA LEU A 287 -12.31 -10.42 0.71
C LEU A 287 -12.92 -11.26 1.84
N LEU A 288 -13.07 -12.57 1.59
CA LEU A 288 -13.56 -13.51 2.60
C LEU A 288 -12.39 -14.18 3.31
N ALA A 289 -12.03 -13.66 4.50
CA ALA A 289 -10.82 -14.04 5.23
C ALA A 289 -11.06 -14.48 6.69
N ASP A 290 -12.22 -15.09 6.96
CA ASP A 290 -12.59 -15.63 8.29
C ASP A 290 -11.86 -16.94 8.64
N ASP A 291 -12.06 -17.48 9.84
CA ASP A 291 -11.46 -18.72 10.33
C ASP A 291 -11.80 -19.96 9.47
N MET A 292 -10.90 -20.95 9.51
CA MET A 292 -11.05 -22.19 8.74
C MET A 292 -12.28 -23.00 9.20
N GLY A 293 -12.99 -23.62 8.26
CA GLY A 293 -14.14 -24.49 8.57
C GLY A 293 -15.49 -23.79 8.70
N LEU A 294 -15.54 -22.46 8.59
CA LEU A 294 -16.79 -21.66 8.68
C LEU A 294 -17.63 -21.61 7.40
N GLY A 295 -17.28 -22.39 6.37
CA GLY A 295 -18.08 -22.51 5.15
C GLY A 295 -17.94 -21.35 4.15
N LYS A 296 -16.82 -20.62 4.16
CA LYS A 296 -16.53 -19.52 3.21
C LYS A 296 -16.67 -19.92 1.74
N THR A 297 -16.39 -21.18 1.39
CA THR A 297 -16.56 -21.69 0.03
C THR A 297 -18.01 -21.63 -0.42
N VAL A 298 -18.95 -22.07 0.43
CA VAL A 298 -20.39 -22.02 0.12
C VAL A 298 -20.86 -20.57 0.01
N GLN A 299 -20.33 -19.69 0.86
CA GLN A 299 -20.60 -18.25 0.80
C GLN A 299 -20.05 -17.61 -0.48
N SER A 300 -18.86 -18.02 -0.94
CA SER A 300 -18.21 -17.49 -2.15
C SER A 300 -18.94 -17.92 -3.42
N ILE A 301 -19.48 -19.15 -3.45
CA ILE A 301 -20.25 -19.66 -4.60
C ILE A 301 -21.60 -18.94 -4.74
N CYS A 302 -22.13 -18.41 -3.64
CA CYS A 302 -23.41 -17.72 -3.61
C CYS A 302 -23.34 -16.28 -4.15
N VAL A 303 -22.15 -15.68 -4.21
CA VAL A 303 -21.88 -14.29 -4.63
C VAL A 303 -21.46 -14.27 -6.09
#